data_AF-A0A094JZT5-F1
#
_entry.id   AF-A0A094JZT5-F1
#
_cell.length_a   1.000
_cell.length_b   1.000
_cell.length_c   1.000
_cell.angle_alpha   90.00
_cell.angle_beta   90.00
_cell.angle_gamma   90.00
#
_symmetry.space_group_name_H-M   'P 1'
#
loop_
_entity.id
_entity.type
_entity.pdbx_description
1 polymer ?
#
loop_
_entity_poly.entity_id
_entity_poly.type
_entity_poly.pdbx_seq_one_letter_code
_entity_poly.pdbx_strand_id
1 'polypeptide(L)'
;MAIRTSVLTLSPVLFTMLLAGCGDSVKGQFTDAEICRASVATALNKAPKLFNVEDVNGKVVYLTHYENDDWQRDIYRCKLEGTKVLWATEKGPWKNTPADNTLTFAANDDKLTIMNTDADGQQTDKHFKFDQLKVDTPTIQGLKG
;
A
#
# COMPACT_ATOMS: atom_id res chain seq x y z
N MET A 1 27.36 64.85 28.84
CA MET A 1 28.76 64.38 28.72
C MET A 1 28.82 62.95 29.26
N ALA A 2 29.46 62.04 28.52
CA ALA A 2 29.59 60.58 28.71
C ALA A 2 28.29 59.75 28.48
N ILE A 3 28.02 59.00 27.39
CA ILE A 3 28.73 57.97 26.57
C ILE A 3 28.37 56.54 27.00
N ARG A 4 27.54 55.89 26.15
CA ARG A 4 27.53 54.47 25.68
C ARG A 4 27.33 53.37 26.74
N THR A 5 26.69 52.23 26.48
CA THR A 5 26.77 51.34 25.30
C THR A 5 25.54 50.42 25.26
N SER A 6 24.96 50.26 24.08
CA SER A 6 24.05 49.19 23.71
C SER A 6 24.71 47.81 23.85
N VAL A 7 23.98 46.81 24.34
CA VAL A 7 24.29 45.39 24.11
C VAL A 7 23.07 44.77 23.42
N LEU A 8 23.19 44.60 22.11
CA LEU A 8 22.33 43.74 21.30
C LEU A 8 22.74 42.29 21.60
N THR A 9 21.97 41.57 22.40
CA THR A 9 22.17 40.12 22.54
C THR A 9 21.50 39.43 21.35
N LEU A 10 22.35 38.88 20.47
CA LEU A 10 22.03 38.07 19.32
C LEU A 10 21.09 36.89 19.65
N SER A 11 20.13 36.71 18.74
CA SER A 11 19.21 35.58 18.55
C SER A 11 19.64 34.22 19.13
N PRO A 12 18.77 33.54 19.89
CA PRO A 12 18.84 32.10 20.04
C PRO A 12 18.22 31.43 18.80
N VAL A 13 19.08 30.80 18.01
CA VAL A 13 18.87 29.49 17.38
C VAL A 13 17.46 29.27 16.81
N LEU A 14 17.29 29.64 15.53
CA LEU A 14 16.12 29.23 14.76
C LEU A 14 16.17 27.71 14.58
N PHE A 15 15.20 27.06 15.21
CA PHE A 15 14.95 25.63 15.32
C PHE A 15 14.82 24.97 13.94
N THR A 16 15.90 24.36 13.42
CA THR A 16 15.82 23.46 12.25
C THR A 16 15.34 22.08 12.69
N MET A 17 14.03 21.96 12.92
CA MET A 17 13.38 20.65 13.04
C MET A 17 12.97 20.15 11.65
N LEU A 18 13.92 19.54 10.95
CA LEU A 18 13.65 18.66 9.80
C LEU A 18 13.36 17.26 10.36
N LEU A 19 12.12 17.03 10.80
CA LEU A 19 11.61 15.68 10.93
C LEU A 19 11.17 15.23 9.53
N ALA A 20 12.12 14.75 8.73
CA ALA A 20 11.82 13.82 7.66
C ALA A 20 11.37 12.50 8.30
N GLY A 21 10.11 12.47 8.74
CA GLY A 21 9.47 11.23 9.15
C GLY A 21 9.29 10.36 7.91
N CYS A 22 10.13 9.34 7.76
CA CYS A 22 9.73 8.16 7.02
C CYS A 22 8.50 7.60 7.72
N GLY A 23 7.31 7.95 7.23
CA GLY A 23 6.06 7.40 7.73
C GLY A 23 6.00 5.93 7.35
N ASP A 24 6.55 5.07 8.21
CA ASP A 24 6.29 3.64 8.13
C ASP A 24 4.77 3.46 8.23
N SER A 25 4.18 3.03 7.13
CA SER A 25 2.75 2.79 7.05
C SER A 25 2.45 1.61 7.95
N VAL A 26 1.67 1.84 9.00
CA VAL A 26 1.32 0.82 9.98
C VAL A 26 0.43 -0.21 9.29
N LYS A 27 1.00 -1.37 9.02
CA LYS A 27 0.33 -2.53 8.40
C LYS A 27 -0.40 -3.42 9.41
N GLY A 28 -0.26 -3.14 10.71
CA GLY A 28 -0.78 -4.00 11.77
C GLY A 28 -0.25 -5.42 11.61
N GLN A 29 -1.14 -6.41 11.72
CA GLN A 29 -0.82 -7.82 11.52
C GLN A 29 -0.93 -8.30 10.06
N PHE A 30 -1.29 -7.42 9.12
CA PHE A 30 -1.46 -7.79 7.72
C PHE A 30 -0.12 -7.80 6.97
N THR A 31 0.06 -8.82 6.14
CA THR A 31 1.18 -8.94 5.19
C THR A 31 0.93 -8.13 3.93
N ASP A 32 2.00 -7.82 3.19
CA ASP A 32 1.90 -7.15 1.89
C ASP A 32 1.04 -7.98 0.91
N ALA A 33 1.10 -9.32 0.99
CA ALA A 33 0.30 -10.22 0.18
C ALA A 33 -1.20 -10.11 0.48
N GLU A 34 -1.58 -10.06 1.76
CA GLU A 34 -2.98 -9.89 2.18
C GLU A 34 -3.54 -8.53 1.78
N ILE A 35 -2.74 -7.47 1.96
CA ILE A 35 -3.10 -6.12 1.53
C ILE A 35 -3.29 -6.10 0.01
N CYS A 36 -2.32 -6.63 -0.74
CA CYS A 36 -2.40 -6.69 -2.20
C CYS A 36 -3.61 -7.47 -2.70
N ARG A 37 -3.89 -8.64 -2.11
CA ARG A 37 -5.06 -9.46 -2.45
C ARG A 37 -6.35 -8.69 -2.23
N ALA A 38 -6.49 -8.02 -1.09
CA ALA A 38 -7.67 -7.20 -0.78
C ALA A 38 -7.82 -6.01 -1.73
N SER A 39 -6.71 -5.34 -2.05
CA SER A 39 -6.70 -4.16 -2.92
C SER A 39 -7.05 -4.47 -4.37
N VAL A 40 -6.45 -5.52 -4.96
CA VAL A 40 -6.78 -5.93 -6.33
C VAL A 40 -8.22 -6.41 -6.42
N ALA A 41 -8.70 -7.17 -5.43
CA ALA A 41 -10.11 -7.55 -5.36
C ALA A 41 -11.03 -6.33 -5.27
N THR A 42 -10.65 -5.30 -4.51
CA THR A 42 -11.40 -4.04 -4.42
C THR A 42 -11.43 -3.29 -5.76
N ALA A 43 -10.27 -3.17 -6.43
CA ALA A 43 -10.14 -2.50 -7.72
C ALA A 43 -11.02 -3.13 -8.80
N LEU A 44 -11.13 -4.47 -8.79
CA LEU A 44 -11.92 -5.25 -9.74
C LEU A 44 -13.36 -5.48 -9.27
N ASN A 45 -13.75 -4.91 -8.12
CA ASN A 45 -15.03 -5.13 -7.47
C ASN A 45 -15.41 -6.62 -7.28
N LYS A 46 -14.42 -7.47 -6.97
CA LYS A 46 -14.57 -8.91 -6.72
C LYS A 46 -14.28 -9.24 -5.24
N ALA A 47 -14.53 -10.47 -4.82
CA ALA A 47 -14.23 -10.94 -3.46
C ALA A 47 -12.77 -11.42 -3.34
N PRO A 48 -12.03 -11.11 -2.25
CA PRO A 48 -10.63 -11.52 -2.09
C PRO A 48 -10.39 -13.03 -2.21
N LYS A 49 -11.36 -13.84 -1.75
CA LYS A 49 -11.31 -15.31 -1.83
C LYS A 49 -11.19 -15.86 -3.26
N LEU A 50 -11.53 -15.05 -4.27
CA LEU A 50 -11.43 -15.41 -5.69
C LEU A 50 -10.02 -15.23 -6.26
N PHE A 51 -9.12 -14.65 -5.46
CA PHE A 51 -7.72 -14.43 -5.83
C PHE A 51 -6.81 -15.33 -5.01
N ASN A 52 -5.81 -15.89 -5.65
CA ASN A 52 -4.73 -16.64 -5.00
C ASN A 52 -3.43 -15.82 -5.04
N VAL A 53 -2.62 -15.95 -4.00
CA VAL A 53 -1.24 -15.44 -4.00
C VAL A 53 -0.36 -16.55 -4.54
N GLU A 54 0.20 -16.36 -5.72
CA GLU A 54 1.06 -17.36 -6.37
C GLU A 54 2.53 -17.21 -5.96
N ASP A 55 3.01 -15.96 -5.90
CA ASP A 55 4.41 -15.66 -5.64
C ASP A 55 4.59 -14.27 -5.01
N VAL A 56 5.70 -14.09 -4.31
CA VAL A 56 6.18 -12.82 -3.78
C VAL A 56 7.64 -12.66 -4.16
N ASN A 57 7.92 -11.79 -5.15
CA ASN A 57 9.27 -11.51 -5.61
C ASN A 57 9.69 -10.09 -5.20
N GLY A 58 10.51 -10.01 -4.15
CA GLY A 58 10.92 -8.74 -3.56
C GLY A 58 9.71 -7.98 -3.01
N LYS A 59 9.37 -6.85 -3.65
CA LYS A 59 8.22 -6.00 -3.26
C LYS A 59 6.97 -6.25 -4.10
N VAL A 60 7.03 -7.15 -5.08
CA VAL A 60 5.92 -7.43 -5.99
C VAL A 60 5.24 -8.74 -5.61
N VAL A 61 3.95 -8.66 -5.33
CA VAL A 61 3.06 -9.79 -5.09
C VAL A 61 2.36 -10.13 -6.40
N TYR A 62 2.37 -11.42 -6.76
CA TYR A 62 1.70 -11.95 -7.93
C TYR A 62 0.41 -12.66 -7.50
N LEU A 63 -0.70 -12.24 -8.08
CA LEU A 63 -2.02 -12.77 -7.80
C LEU A 63 -2.62 -13.42 -9.04
N THR A 64 -3.38 -14.49 -8.87
CA THR A 64 -4.17 -15.08 -9.94
C THR A 64 -5.66 -15.07 -9.63
N HIS A 65 -6.46 -14.93 -10.67
CA HIS A 65 -7.91 -15.15 -10.65
C HIS A 65 -8.28 -16.06 -11.82
N TYR A 66 -9.17 -17.02 -11.59
CA TYR A 66 -9.74 -17.83 -12.66
C TYR A 66 -11.13 -17.28 -13.00
N GLU A 67 -11.32 -16.87 -14.25
CA GLU A 67 -12.60 -16.36 -14.72
C GLU A 67 -13.36 -17.45 -15.48
N ASN A 68 -14.42 -17.99 -14.86
CA ASN A 68 -15.32 -19.05 -15.36
C ASN A 68 -14.62 -20.37 -15.78
N ASP A 69 -15.04 -21.51 -15.20
CA ASP A 69 -14.67 -22.88 -15.57
C ASP A 69 -13.21 -23.08 -16.05
N ASP A 70 -12.27 -22.67 -15.18
CA ASP A 70 -10.85 -23.08 -15.08
C ASP A 70 -9.90 -22.82 -16.25
N TRP A 71 -10.34 -22.31 -17.41
CA TRP A 71 -9.44 -22.17 -18.58
C TRP A 71 -8.81 -20.80 -18.75
N GLN A 72 -9.43 -19.74 -18.22
CA GLN A 72 -8.90 -18.38 -18.31
C GLN A 72 -8.34 -17.97 -16.94
N ARG A 73 -7.01 -17.85 -16.87
CA ARG A 73 -6.28 -17.41 -15.69
C ARG A 73 -5.75 -16.00 -15.93
N ASP A 74 -6.26 -15.04 -15.18
CA ASP A 74 -5.71 -13.70 -15.12
C ASP A 74 -4.60 -13.63 -14.08
N ILE A 75 -3.50 -12.97 -14.44
CA ILE A 75 -2.39 -12.67 -13.52
C ILE A 75 -2.38 -11.16 -13.27
N TYR A 76 -2.26 -10.79 -12.00
CA TYR A 76 -2.10 -9.42 -11.54
C TYR A 76 -0.81 -9.28 -10.75
N ARG A 77 -0.26 -8.08 -10.81
CA ARG A 77 0.89 -7.66 -10.00
C ARG A 77 0.45 -6.59 -9.04
N CYS A 78 0.97 -6.62 -7.82
CA CYS A 78 0.71 -5.60 -6.81
C CYS A 78 1.97 -5.29 -6.01
N LYS A 79 2.13 -4.03 -5.59
CA LYS A 79 3.18 -3.60 -4.66
C LYS A 79 2.70 -2.45 -3.79
N LEU A 80 3.32 -2.29 -2.62
CA LEU A 80 3.04 -1.20 -1.70
C LEU A 80 4.08 -0.09 -1.81
N GLU A 81 3.63 1.16 -1.80
CA GLU A 81 4.46 2.37 -1.75
C GLU A 81 3.94 3.28 -0.63
N GLY A 82 4.48 3.10 0.58
CA GLY A 82 3.89 3.67 1.79
C GLY A 82 2.49 3.07 2.02
N THR A 83 1.48 3.94 2.16
CA THR A 83 0.06 3.54 2.28
C THR A 83 -0.61 3.33 0.92
N LYS A 84 0.06 3.65 -0.20
CA LYS A 84 -0.49 3.46 -1.54
C LYS A 84 -0.31 2.04 -2.01
N VAL A 85 -1.32 1.55 -2.73
CA VAL A 85 -1.27 0.24 -3.39
C VAL A 85 -1.26 0.44 -4.90
N LEU A 86 -0.19 0.00 -5.55
CA LEU A 86 -0.09 0.00 -7.01
C LEU A 86 -0.37 -1.41 -7.52
N TRP A 87 -1.24 -1.52 -8.52
CA TRP A 87 -1.55 -2.79 -9.15
C TRP A 87 -1.50 -2.68 -10.68
N ALA A 88 -1.37 -3.83 -11.35
CA ALA A 88 -1.35 -3.93 -12.80
C ALA A 88 -1.84 -5.32 -13.23
N THR A 89 -2.24 -5.46 -14.49
CA THR A 89 -2.29 -6.77 -15.15
C THR A 89 -0.88 -7.29 -15.40
N GLU A 90 -0.73 -8.58 -15.71
CA GLU A 90 0.56 -9.25 -15.94
C GLU A 90 1.54 -8.41 -16.76
N LYS A 91 1.11 -7.93 -17.93
CA LYS A 91 1.93 -7.17 -18.88
C LYS A 91 1.52 -5.69 -19.01
N GLY A 92 0.54 -5.24 -18.23
CA GLY A 92 0.04 -3.87 -18.28
C GLY A 92 0.90 -2.85 -17.54
N PRO A 93 0.64 -1.55 -17.74
CA PRO A 93 1.24 -0.50 -16.91
C PRO A 93 0.71 -0.57 -15.48
N TRP A 94 1.51 -0.09 -14.53
CA TRP A 94 1.05 0.18 -13.18
C TRP A 94 -0.05 1.23 -13.20
N LYS A 95 -1.11 1.00 -12.43
CA LYS A 95 -2.21 1.95 -12.22
C LYS A 95 -1.76 3.07 -11.29
N ASN A 96 -1.10 4.08 -11.84
CA ASN A 96 -0.49 5.18 -11.10
C ASN A 96 -0.58 6.55 -11.83
N THR A 97 -1.39 6.66 -12.86
CA THR A 97 -1.64 7.93 -13.56
C THR A 97 -2.79 8.69 -12.93
N PRO A 98 -2.93 10.01 -13.16
CA PRO A 98 -4.08 10.78 -12.66
C PRO A 98 -5.45 10.31 -13.15
N ALA A 99 -5.49 9.55 -14.27
CA ALA A 99 -6.71 8.97 -14.80
C ALA A 99 -7.04 7.60 -14.21
N ASP A 100 -6.08 6.98 -13.50
CA ASP A 100 -6.32 5.73 -12.79
C ASP A 100 -6.84 6.01 -11.39
N ASN A 101 -7.69 5.12 -10.88
CA ASN A 101 -8.09 5.18 -9.50
C ASN A 101 -6.88 5.00 -8.56
N THR A 102 -6.86 5.77 -7.48
CA THR A 102 -5.87 5.63 -6.41
C THR A 102 -6.37 4.67 -5.35
N LEU A 103 -5.59 3.61 -5.08
CA LEU A 103 -5.82 2.71 -3.96
C LEU A 103 -4.89 3.06 -2.79
N THR A 104 -5.47 3.16 -1.59
CA THR A 104 -4.73 3.28 -0.34
C THR A 104 -5.25 2.26 0.67
N PHE A 105 -4.43 1.95 1.66
CA PHE A 105 -4.82 1.10 2.76
C PHE A 105 -4.57 1.76 4.12
N ALA A 106 -5.39 1.38 5.09
CA ALA A 106 -5.16 1.61 6.50
C ALA A 106 -5.42 0.31 7.26
N ALA A 107 -4.51 -0.08 8.12
CA ALA A 107 -4.63 -1.29 8.92
C ALA A 107 -4.53 -0.98 10.40
N ASN A 108 -5.31 -1.70 11.20
CA ASN A 108 -5.15 -1.82 12.63
C ASN A 108 -5.20 -3.32 13.01
N ASP A 109 -5.22 -3.63 14.31
CA ASP A 109 -4.99 -5.00 14.79
C ASP A 109 -5.91 -6.05 14.17
N ASP A 110 -7.17 -5.76 13.83
CA ASP A 110 -8.10 -6.77 13.29
C ASP A 110 -8.77 -6.38 11.96
N LYS A 111 -8.59 -5.13 11.51
CA LYS A 111 -9.28 -4.58 10.35
C LYS A 111 -8.33 -3.92 9.35
N LEU A 112 -8.46 -4.34 8.10
CA LEU A 112 -7.89 -3.68 6.94
C LEU A 112 -8.99 -2.89 6.23
N THR A 113 -8.74 -1.61 5.97
CA THR A 113 -9.57 -0.77 5.11
C THR A 113 -8.82 -0.48 3.82
N ILE A 114 -9.44 -0.79 2.68
CA ILE A 114 -8.97 -0.37 1.35
C ILE A 114 -9.84 0.78 0.88
N MET A 115 -9.23 1.93 0.61
CA MET A 115 -9.87 3.09 0.01
C MET A 115 -9.55 3.14 -1.49
N ASN A 116 -10.59 3.35 -2.29
CA ASN A 116 -10.53 3.54 -3.73
C ASN A 116 -11.07 4.92 -4.08
N THR A 117 -10.20 5.78 -4.59
CA THR A 117 -10.53 7.14 -5.01
C THR A 117 -10.45 7.22 -6.53
N ASP A 118 -11.53 7.61 -7.21
CA ASP A 118 -11.53 7.79 -8.66
C ASP A 118 -10.89 9.13 -9.08
N ALA A 119 -10.80 9.35 -10.39
CA ALA A 119 -10.20 10.56 -10.97
C ALA A 119 -10.95 11.86 -10.62
N ASP A 120 -12.24 11.75 -10.26
CA ASP A 120 -13.08 12.87 -9.83
C ASP A 120 -12.97 13.13 -8.31
N GLY A 121 -12.16 12.32 -7.61
CA GLY A 121 -11.96 12.41 -6.17
C GLY A 121 -13.05 11.73 -5.34
N GLN A 122 -14.00 11.02 -5.96
CA GLN A 122 -15.01 10.26 -5.23
C GLN A 122 -14.37 9.03 -4.60
N GLN A 123 -14.69 8.81 -3.33
CA GLN A 123 -14.09 7.76 -2.54
C GLN A 123 -15.10 6.67 -2.20
N THR A 124 -14.68 5.43 -2.37
CA THR A 124 -15.34 4.24 -1.83
C THR A 124 -14.36 3.47 -0.98
N ASP A 125 -14.85 2.70 -0.01
CA ASP A 125 -14.00 1.87 0.83
C ASP A 125 -14.58 0.46 1.04
N LYS A 126 -13.67 -0.49 1.29
CA LYS A 126 -14.00 -1.86 1.69
C LYS A 126 -13.24 -2.21 2.96
N HIS A 127 -13.90 -2.91 3.86
CA HIS A 127 -13.31 -3.38 5.12
C HIS A 127 -13.19 -4.90 5.12
N PHE A 128 -12.06 -5.39 5.62
CA PHE A 128 -11.75 -6.81 5.72
C PHE A 128 -11.22 -7.14 7.11
N LYS A 129 -11.64 -8.28 7.64
CA LYS A 129 -11.04 -8.88 8.83
C LYS A 129 -9.84 -9.73 8.44
N PHE A 130 -8.88 -9.86 9.36
CA PHE A 130 -7.71 -10.71 9.16
C PHE A 130 -8.04 -12.14 8.70
N ASP A 131 -9.00 -12.80 9.35
CA ASP A 131 -9.41 -14.17 9.02
C ASP A 131 -9.99 -14.32 7.59
N GLN A 132 -10.47 -13.23 6.97
CA GLN A 132 -10.96 -13.25 5.59
C GLN A 132 -9.84 -13.17 4.55
N LEU A 133 -8.68 -12.69 4.97
CA LEU A 133 -7.56 -12.42 4.08
C LEU A 133 -6.42 -13.42 4.24
N LYS A 134 -6.37 -14.12 5.37
CA LYS A 134 -5.34 -15.12 5.69
C LYS A 134 -5.04 -15.99 4.48
N VAL A 135 -3.82 -15.84 3.97
CA VAL A 135 -3.24 -16.68 2.93
C VAL A 135 -2.05 -17.38 3.55
N ASP A 136 -1.92 -18.67 3.28
CA ASP A 136 -0.66 -19.36 3.52
C ASP A 136 0.33 -18.79 2.50
N THR A 137 1.08 -17.77 2.90
CA THR A 137 2.12 -17.18 2.04
C THR A 137 3.11 -18.31 1.74
N PRO A 138 3.39 -18.65 0.47
CA PRO A 138 4.42 -19.64 0.17
C PRO A 138 5.71 -19.16 0.83
N THR A 139 6.20 -19.93 1.79
CA THR A 139 7.45 -19.63 2.48
C THR A 139 8.53 -19.59 1.40
N ILE A 140 9.16 -18.43 1.19
CA ILE A 140 10.34 -18.31 0.34
C ILE A 140 11.48 -19.07 1.05
N GLN A 141 11.47 -20.39 0.92
CA GLN A 141 12.61 -21.20 1.25
C GLN A 141 13.58 -21.15 0.07
N GLY A 142 14.61 -20.31 0.21
CA GLY A 142 15.88 -20.54 -0.47
C GLY A 142 16.19 -19.61 -1.63
N LEU A 143 16.72 -18.43 -1.31
CA LEU A 143 17.84 -17.87 -2.06
C LEU A 143 18.97 -17.54 -1.08
N LYS A 144 19.67 -18.60 -0.66
CA LYS A 144 21.09 -18.50 -0.31
C LYS A 144 21.86 -18.95 -1.55
N GLY A 145 22.68 -18.05 -2.09
CA GLY A 145 23.59 -18.28 -3.20
C GLY A 145 24.22 -16.98 -3.61
#